data_AF-A0A1M7Q032-F1
#
_entry.id   AF-A0A1M7Q032-F1
#
_cell.length_a   1.000
_cell.length_b   1.000
_cell.length_c   1.000
_cell.angle_alpha   90.00
_cell.angle_beta   90.00
_cell.angle_gamma   90.00
#
_symmetry.space_group_name_H-M   'P 1'
#
loop_
_entity.id
_entity.type
_entity.pdbx_description
1 polymer ?
#
loop_
_entity_poly.entity_id
_entity_poly.type
_entity_poly.pdbx_seq_one_letter_code
_entity_poly.pdbx_strand_id
1 'polypeptide(L)' 'MNMRKSKFRGLGIALGAAIGTSVGVATDQIAMSLPLGIVLGLVIGVILDKRNQ' A
#
# COMPACT_ATOMS: atom_id res chain seq x y z
N MET A 1 7.63 -19.36 19.64
CA MET A 1 6.66 -18.34 19.19
C MET A 1 6.90 -18.05 17.71
N ASN A 2 6.15 -18.70 16.80
CA ASN A 2 6.21 -18.37 15.37
C ASN A 2 5.45 -17.06 15.12
N MET A 3 6.17 -15.95 15.26
CA MET A 3 5.67 -14.62 14.87
C MET A 3 5.49 -14.60 13.35
N ARG A 4 4.36 -15.07 12.83
CA ARG A 4 3.90 -14.72 11.48
C ARG A 4 3.60 -13.22 11.49
N LYS A 5 4.66 -12.41 11.37
CA LYS A 5 4.54 -10.96 11.20
C LYS A 5 3.54 -10.74 10.08
N SER A 6 2.55 -9.87 10.32
CA SER A 6 1.62 -9.33 9.33
C SER A 6 2.41 -8.63 8.21
N LYS A 7 3.07 -9.42 7.35
CA LYS A 7 3.94 -8.95 6.27
C LYS A 7 3.12 -8.27 5.18
N PHE A 8 1.86 -8.67 5.05
CA PHE A 8 0.99 -8.24 3.96
C PHE A 8 0.50 -6.79 4.13
N ARG A 9 0.35 -6.30 5.37
CA ARG A 9 0.06 -4.87 5.63
C ARG A 9 1.19 -3.95 5.19
N GLY A 10 2.43 -4.25 5.58
CA GLY A 10 3.60 -3.47 5.16
C GLY A 10 3.83 -3.52 3.65
N LEU A 11 3.62 -4.70 3.04
CA LEU A 11 3.72 -4.89 1.59
C LEU A 11 2.68 -4.07 0.83
N GLY A 12 1.43 -4.04 1.30
CA GLY A 12 0.37 -3.24 0.71
C GLY A 12 0.69 -1.75 0.70
N ILE A 13 1.17 -1.21 1.82
CA ILE A 13 1.57 0.21 1.92
C ILE A 13 2.74 0.52 0.97
N ALA A 14 3.74 -0.35 0.90
CA ALA A 14 4.88 -0.16 0.00
C ALA A 14 4.46 -0.15 -1.48
N LEU A 15 3.57 -1.08 -1.89
CA LEU A 15 2.99 -1.12 -3.22
C LEU A 15 2.16 0.13 -3.53
N GLY A 16 1.29 0.51 -2.60
CA GLY A 16 0.47 1.71 -2.72
C GLY A 16 1.29 2.99 -2.86
N ALA A 17 2.34 3.13 -2.05
CA ALA A 17 3.26 4.26 -2.13
C ALA A 17 4.03 4.27 -3.46
N ALA A 18 4.53 3.12 -3.93
CA ALA A 18 5.25 3.04 -5.20
C ALA A 18 4.36 3.45 -6.39
N ILE A 19 3.12 2.95 -6.44
CA ILE A 19 2.15 3.29 -7.51
C ILE A 19 1.68 4.74 -7.37
N GLY A 20 1.31 5.19 -6.17
CA GLY A 20 0.85 6.56 -5.95
C GLY A 20 1.92 7.60 -6.26
N THR A 21 3.19 7.29 -5.97
CA THR A 21 4.33 8.13 -6.32
C THR A 21 4.58 8.14 -7.82
N SER A 22 4.60 6.99 -8.50
CA SER A 22 4.86 6.95 -9.95
C SER A 22 3.77 7.67 -10.76
N VAL A 23 2.50 7.48 -10.39
CA VAL A 23 1.37 8.21 -10.99
C VAL A 23 1.45 9.70 -10.67
N GLY A 24 1.84 10.05 -9.45
CA GLY A 24 2.01 11.46 -9.04
C GLY A 24 3.09 12.19 -9.79
N VAL A 25 4.22 11.53 -10.02
CA VAL A 25 5.34 12.08 -10.81
C VAL A 25 4.89 12.25 -12.26
N ALA A 26 4.16 11.28 -12.82
CA ALA A 26 3.68 11.36 -14.20
C ALA A 26 2.61 12.44 -14.42
N THR A 27 1.86 12.81 -13.38
CA THR A 27 0.74 13.77 -13.47
C THR A 27 1.04 15.12 -12.86
N ASP A 28 2.25 15.32 -12.33
CA ASP A 28 2.66 16.49 -11.53
C ASP A 28 1.76 16.76 -10.30
N GLN A 29 1.00 15.75 -9.86
CA GLN A 29 0.01 15.85 -8.77
C GLN A 29 0.30 14.88 -7.63
N ILE A 30 1.58 14.82 -7.22
CA ILE A 30 2.08 13.96 -6.12
C ILE A 30 1.22 14.12 -4.85
N ALA A 31 0.83 15.34 -4.51
CA ALA A 31 0.09 15.65 -3.29
C ALA A 31 -1.27 14.95 -3.20
N MET A 32 -1.92 14.69 -4.35
CA MET A 32 -3.20 13.99 -4.42
C MET A 32 -3.01 12.49 -4.64
N SER A 33 -2.09 12.10 -5.53
CA SER A 33 -1.91 10.71 -5.94
C SER A 33 -1.24 9.85 -4.87
N LEU A 34 -0.34 10.42 -4.06
CA LEU A 34 0.38 9.69 -3.02
C LEU A 34 -0.54 9.20 -1.90
N PRO A 35 -1.38 10.05 -1.26
CA PRO A 35 -2.32 9.57 -0.25
C PRO A 35 -3.35 8.60 -0.84
N LEU A 36 -3.80 8.83 -2.09
CA LEU A 36 -4.67 7.88 -2.80
C LEU A 36 -4.00 6.50 -2.98
N GLY A 37 -2.75 6.48 -3.43
CA GLY A 37 -1.98 5.26 -3.59
C GLY A 37 -1.76 4.54 -2.26
N ILE A 38 -1.42 5.27 -1.19
CA ILE A 38 -1.25 4.70 0.15
C ILE A 38 -2.56 4.07 0.63
N VAL A 39 -3.70 4.75 0.51
CA VAL A 39 -5.01 4.21 0.93
C VAL A 39 -5.35 2.94 0.15
N LEU A 40 -5.18 2.94 -1.18
CA LEU A 40 -5.39 1.75 -2.01
C LEU A 40 -4.48 0.59 -1.58
N GLY A 41 -3.20 0.87 -1.37
CA GLY A 41 -2.22 -0.12 -0.90
C GLY A 41 -2.56 -0.68 0.48
N LEU A 42 -3.04 0.16 1.40
CA LEU A 42 -3.45 -0.23 2.74
C LEU A 42 -4.69 -1.14 2.69
N VAL A 43 -5.69 -0.79 1.88
CA VAL A 43 -6.91 -1.60 1.69
C VAL A 43 -6.54 -2.98 1.15
N ILE A 44 -5.70 -3.04 0.11
CA ILE A 44 -5.23 -4.31 -0.46
C ILE A 44 -4.44 -5.10 0.59
N GLY A 45 -3.50 -4.46 1.29
CA GLY A 45 -2.69 -5.09 2.32
C GLY A 45 -3.52 -5.67 3.47
N VAL A 46 -4.57 -4.97 3.90
CA VAL A 46 -5.50 -5.44 4.95
C VAL A 46 -6.35 -6.61 4.46
N ILE A 47 -6.86 -6.57 3.23
CA ILE A 47 -7.63 -7.69 2.65
C ILE A 47 -6.76 -8.94 2.54
N LEU A 48 -5.51 -8.77 2.08
CA LEU A 48 -4.58 -9.88 1.89
C LEU A 48 -4.11 -10.46 3.23
N ASP A 49 -3.88 -9.59 4.23
CA ASP A 49 -3.56 -10.00 5.60
C ASP A 49 -4.71 -10.80 6.23
N LYS A 50 -5.95 -10.30 6.09
CA LYS A 50 -7.16 -10.97 6.59
C LYS A 50 -7.41 -12.34 5.93
N ARG A 51 -6.96 -12.53 4.68
CA ARG A 51 -7.03 -13.83 3.98
C ARG A 51 -5.95 -14.82 4.40
N ASN A 52 -4.85 -14.34 4.98
CA ASN A 52 -3.71 -15.16 5.38
C ASN A 52 -3.65 -15.41 6.90
N GLN A 53 -4.57 -14.83 7.67
CA GLN A 53 -4.85 -15.17 9.07
C GLN A 53 -5.80 -16.36 9.14
#